data_AF-A0A3P7N6F3-F1
#
_entry.id   AF-A0A3P7N6F3-F1
#
_cell.length_a   1.000
_cell.length_b   1.000
_cell.length_c   1.000
_cell.angle_alpha   90.00
_cell.angle_beta   90.00
_cell.angle_gamma   90.00
#
_symmetry.space_group_name_H-M   'P 1'
#
loop_
_entity.id
_entity.type
_entity.pdbx_description
1 polymer ?
#
loop_
_entity_poly.entity_id
_entity_poly.type
_entity_poly.pdbx_seq_one_letter_code
_entity_poly.pdbx_strand_id
1 'polypeptide(L)'
;MAIFFTADNGAETYLKCGAVPGTYPTVDFGPTSEENIKAAFEAQRKYMPNGFIRNSQKTCLWCCFVLGRGPLTNSEFYTGWYVITSYDFFAPISECGDVNEKYLAIRNWIKSLPNWKNKPFDVPPNNKLVLCRINL
;
A
#
# COMPACT_ATOMS: atom_id res chain seq x y z
N MET A 1 8.38 -17.80 -7.31
CA MET A 1 6.90 -17.63 -7.20
C MET A 1 6.60 -16.20 -7.60
N ALA A 2 5.66 -15.99 -8.52
CA ALA A 2 5.25 -14.65 -8.98
C ALA A 2 3.74 -14.47 -8.74
N ILE A 3 3.32 -13.25 -8.44
CA ILE A 3 1.91 -12.89 -8.24
C ILE A 3 1.59 -11.74 -9.20
N PHE A 4 0.54 -11.89 -10.00
CA PHE A 4 0.00 -10.82 -10.84
C PHE A 4 -1.17 -10.14 -10.11
N PHE A 5 -1.21 -8.80 -10.14
CA PHE A 5 -2.25 -8.01 -9.50
C PHE A 5 -2.70 -6.87 -10.41
N THR A 6 -3.93 -6.37 -10.21
CA THR A 6 -4.45 -5.14 -10.83
C THR A 6 -4.67 -4.12 -9.73
N ALA A 7 -4.45 -2.84 -10.03
CA ALA A 7 -4.70 -1.73 -9.12
C ALA A 7 -5.75 -0.81 -9.74
N ASP A 8 -6.81 -0.53 -9.00
CA ASP A 8 -7.92 0.31 -9.42
C ASP A 8 -8.42 1.13 -8.24
N ASN A 9 -9.09 2.25 -8.50
CA ASN A 9 -9.67 3.03 -7.42
C ASN A 9 -10.71 2.22 -6.61
N GLY A 10 -10.83 2.53 -5.31
CA GLY A 10 -11.72 1.86 -4.35
C GLY A 10 -13.22 1.84 -4.66
N ALA A 11 -13.70 2.36 -5.79
CA ALA A 11 -15.11 2.26 -6.18
C ALA A 11 -15.37 1.13 -7.19
N GLU A 12 -16.53 0.49 -7.05
CA GLU A 12 -16.97 -0.63 -7.90
C GLU A 12 -17.02 -0.30 -9.40
N THR A 13 -17.25 0.96 -9.75
CA THR A 13 -17.24 1.45 -11.13
C THR A 13 -15.89 1.29 -11.83
N TYR A 14 -14.78 1.37 -11.09
CA TYR A 14 -13.43 1.20 -11.64
C TYR A 14 -13.07 -0.28 -11.71
N LEU A 15 -13.30 -1.01 -10.61
CA LEU A 15 -13.02 -2.45 -10.51
C LEU A 15 -13.75 -3.28 -11.58
N LYS A 16 -14.96 -2.85 -12.00
CA LYS A 16 -15.71 -3.52 -13.08
C LYS A 16 -14.93 -3.61 -14.39
N CYS A 17 -14.09 -2.62 -14.67
CA CYS A 17 -13.34 -2.50 -15.93
C CYS A 17 -11.86 -2.82 -15.79
N GLY A 18 -11.27 -2.67 -14.60
CA GLY A 18 -9.85 -2.91 -14.37
C GLY A 18 -9.49 -4.28 -13.80
N ALA A 19 -10.41 -4.94 -13.10
CA ALA A 19 -10.15 -6.27 -12.54
C ALA A 19 -10.07 -7.33 -13.65
N VAL A 20 -8.93 -8.04 -13.70
CA VAL A 20 -8.70 -9.11 -14.68
C VAL A 20 -8.86 -10.48 -14.02
N PRO A 21 -9.72 -11.38 -14.53
CA PRO A 21 -9.90 -12.71 -13.95
C PRO A 21 -8.59 -13.47 -13.84
N GLY A 22 -8.16 -13.77 -12.60
CA GLY A 22 -6.90 -14.49 -12.35
C GLY A 22 -5.74 -13.71 -11.86
N THR A 23 -5.93 -12.41 -11.73
CA THR A 23 -5.03 -11.53 -11.01
C THR A 23 -5.59 -11.30 -9.62
N TYR A 24 -4.76 -10.77 -8.73
CA TYR A 24 -5.19 -10.29 -7.42
C TYR A 24 -5.68 -8.83 -7.55
N PRO A 25 -6.99 -8.55 -7.43
CA PRO A 25 -7.48 -7.18 -7.52
C PRO A 25 -7.14 -6.43 -6.23
N THR A 26 -6.44 -5.30 -6.35
CA THR A 26 -6.16 -4.35 -5.27
C THR A 26 -6.91 -3.06 -5.53
N VAL A 27 -7.15 -2.31 -4.46
CA VAL A 27 -7.76 -0.98 -4.55
C VAL A 27 -6.74 0.11 -4.26
N ASP A 28 -6.90 1.31 -4.81
CA ASP A 28 -6.17 2.51 -4.41
C ASP A 28 -7.09 3.56 -3.80
N PHE A 29 -6.61 4.22 -2.75
CA PHE A 29 -7.25 5.39 -2.14
C PHE A 29 -6.27 6.15 -1.24
N GLY A 30 -6.40 7.48 -1.20
CA GLY A 30 -5.63 8.36 -0.33
C GLY A 30 -6.21 8.48 1.10
N PRO A 31 -5.70 9.43 1.91
CA PRO A 31 -6.26 9.74 3.23
C PRO A 31 -7.75 10.12 3.10
N THR A 32 -8.62 9.41 3.82
CA THR A 32 -10.07 9.63 3.78
C THR A 32 -10.71 9.16 5.08
N SER A 33 -12.04 9.29 5.20
CA SER A 33 -12.78 8.84 6.39
C SER A 33 -12.74 7.32 6.55
N GLU A 34 -12.91 6.82 7.78
CA GLU A 34 -13.00 5.39 8.06
C GLU A 34 -14.12 4.70 7.26
N GLU A 35 -15.23 5.42 7.05
CA GLU A 35 -16.34 4.97 6.21
C GLU A 35 -15.90 4.71 4.76
N ASN A 36 -15.16 5.64 4.16
CA ASN A 36 -14.66 5.49 2.79
C ASN A 36 -13.59 4.39 2.69
N ILE A 37 -12.78 4.21 3.74
CA ILE A 37 -11.82 3.09 3.83
C ILE A 37 -12.56 1.75 3.82
N LYS A 38 -13.63 1.63 4.63
CA LYS A 38 -14.46 0.41 4.68
C LYS A 38 -15.13 0.16 3.33
N ALA A 39 -15.73 1.19 2.73
CA ALA A 39 -16.37 1.09 1.42
C ALA A 39 -15.41 0.63 0.33
N ALA A 40 -14.18 1.14 0.31
CA ALA A 40 -13.16 0.72 -0.66
C ALA A 40 -12.79 -0.76 -0.53
N PHE A 41 -12.59 -1.23 0.70
CA PHE A 41 -12.30 -2.64 0.95
C PHE A 41 -13.49 -3.56 0.72
N GLU A 42 -14.72 -3.09 0.98
CA GLU A 42 -15.93 -3.82 0.60
C GLU A 42 -16.04 -3.97 -0.92
N ALA A 43 -15.68 -2.94 -1.69
CA ALA A 43 -15.60 -3.02 -3.15
C ALA A 43 -14.56 -4.05 -3.59
N GLN A 44 -13.34 -4.03 -3.02
CA GLN A 44 -12.31 -5.05 -3.28
C GLN A 44 -12.85 -6.47 -3.03
N ARG A 45 -13.62 -6.67 -1.95
CA ARG A 45 -14.17 -7.98 -1.57
C ARG A 45 -15.19 -8.52 -2.56
N LYS A 46 -15.92 -7.67 -3.30
CA LYS A 46 -16.85 -8.12 -4.35
C LYS A 46 -16.12 -8.82 -5.51
N TYR A 47 -14.92 -8.34 -5.84
CA TYR A 47 -14.08 -8.90 -6.91
C TYR A 47 -13.10 -9.97 -6.41
N MET A 48 -13.02 -10.17 -5.09
CA MET A 48 -12.29 -11.27 -4.46
C MET A 48 -13.08 -11.90 -3.29
N PRO A 49 -14.21 -12.58 -3.55
CA PRO A 49 -15.07 -13.11 -2.50
C PRO A 49 -14.44 -14.29 -1.75
N ASN A 50 -13.64 -15.12 -2.43
CA ASN A 50 -13.11 -16.40 -1.93
C ASN A 50 -11.57 -16.44 -1.85
N GLY A 51 -10.88 -15.31 -2.07
CA GLY A 51 -9.42 -15.31 -2.25
C GLY A 51 -8.98 -15.96 -3.57
N PHE A 52 -7.67 -16.10 -3.76
CA PHE A 52 -7.09 -16.68 -4.98
C PHE A 52 -7.27 -18.20 -4.98
N ILE A 53 -8.39 -18.69 -5.54
CA ILE A 53 -8.57 -20.10 -5.84
C ILE A 53 -8.68 -20.26 -7.36
N ARG A 54 -7.57 -20.64 -8.00
CA ARG A 54 -7.62 -21.30 -9.30
C ARG A 54 -6.71 -22.52 -9.33
N ASN A 55 -7.25 -23.58 -9.92
CA ASN A 55 -6.65 -24.89 -10.08
C ASN A 55 -5.30 -24.79 -10.82
N SER A 56 -4.19 -24.90 -10.10
CA SER A 56 -2.89 -25.47 -10.54
C SER A 56 -1.68 -24.93 -9.76
N GLN A 57 -1.81 -23.92 -8.89
CA GLN A 57 -0.66 -23.45 -8.12
C GLN A 57 -1.01 -23.31 -6.64
N LYS A 58 -0.34 -24.11 -5.80
CA LYS A 58 -0.34 -24.09 -4.33
C LYS A 58 0.29 -22.80 -3.78
N THR A 59 -0.14 -21.63 -4.24
CA THR A 59 0.45 -20.34 -3.89
C THR A 59 -0.61 -19.31 -3.53
N CYS A 60 -1.66 -19.75 -2.83
CA CYS A 60 -2.31 -18.99 -1.76
C CYS A 60 -3.16 -19.90 -0.87
N LEU A 61 -2.84 -21.20 -0.80
CA LEU A 61 -3.61 -22.17 -0.03
C LEU A 61 -3.55 -21.82 1.47
N TRP A 62 -2.41 -21.32 1.96
CA TRP A 62 -2.26 -20.95 3.38
C TRP A 62 -3.07 -19.71 3.78
N CYS A 63 -3.12 -18.66 2.96
CA CYS A 63 -3.96 -17.48 3.23
C CYS A 63 -5.46 -17.84 3.20
N CYS A 64 -5.86 -18.75 2.29
CA CYS A 64 -7.24 -19.19 2.19
C CYS A 64 -7.65 -20.14 3.33
N PHE A 65 -6.76 -21.03 3.78
CA PHE A 65 -7.06 -22.05 4.79
C PHE A 65 -7.07 -21.50 6.23
N VAL A 66 -6.36 -20.40 6.51
CA VAL A 66 -6.26 -19.83 7.86
C VAL A 66 -7.15 -18.59 8.07
N LEU A 67 -7.44 -17.80 7.01
CA LEU A 67 -8.15 -16.52 7.14
C LEU A 67 -9.54 -16.47 6.48
N GLY A 68 -9.96 -17.50 5.74
CA GLY A 68 -11.26 -17.56 5.07
C GLY A 68 -11.48 -16.54 3.95
N ARG A 69 -10.58 -15.55 3.78
CA ARG A 69 -10.56 -14.52 2.72
C ARG A 69 -9.12 -14.10 2.42
N GLY A 70 -8.85 -13.67 1.18
CA GLY A 70 -7.54 -13.10 0.79
C GLY A 70 -7.24 -11.76 1.49
N PRO A 71 -6.00 -11.23 1.40
CA PRO A 71 -5.65 -9.95 2.02
C PRO A 71 -6.52 -8.78 1.50
N LEU A 72 -6.58 -7.69 2.26
CA LEU A 72 -7.05 -6.40 1.78
C LEU A 72 -5.81 -5.57 1.44
N THR A 73 -5.82 -4.91 0.29
CA THR A 73 -4.61 -4.21 -0.16
C THR A 73 -5.00 -2.88 -0.76
N ASN A 74 -4.54 -1.82 -0.10
CA ASN A 74 -4.41 -0.51 -0.70
C ASN A 74 -3.05 -0.48 -1.42
N SER A 75 -3.05 -0.54 -2.75
CA SER A 75 -1.83 -0.63 -3.55
C SER A 75 -1.14 0.71 -3.76
N GLU A 76 -1.88 1.83 -3.69
CA GLU A 76 -1.33 3.15 -3.97
C GLU A 76 -1.91 4.22 -3.03
N PHE A 77 -1.02 5.07 -2.52
CA PHE A 77 -1.36 6.13 -1.58
C PHE A 77 -0.74 7.45 -2.04
N TYR A 78 -1.54 8.28 -2.71
CA TYR A 78 -1.11 9.58 -3.21
C TYR A 78 -1.56 10.72 -2.29
N THR A 79 -0.66 11.68 -2.08
CA THR A 79 -0.94 12.92 -1.34
C THR A 79 -1.38 14.08 -2.25
N GLY A 80 -1.30 13.94 -3.58
CA GLY A 80 -1.66 14.98 -4.56
C GLY A 80 -1.11 14.70 -5.97
N TRP A 81 -1.43 15.56 -6.95
CA TRP A 81 -1.12 15.36 -8.39
C TRP A 81 -0.32 16.49 -9.07
N TYR A 82 0.60 17.12 -8.34
CA TYR A 82 1.46 18.15 -8.92
C TYR A 82 2.68 17.49 -9.58
N VAL A 83 2.80 17.64 -10.90
CA VAL A 83 3.95 17.15 -11.66
C VAL A 83 4.89 18.33 -11.91
N ILE A 84 5.95 18.40 -11.10
CA ILE A 84 7.11 19.29 -11.29
C ILE A 84 8.37 18.43 -11.31
N THR A 85 9.54 19.03 -11.49
CA THR A 85 10.82 18.29 -11.48
C THR A 85 11.04 17.54 -10.16
N SER A 86 10.60 18.13 -9.04
CA SER A 86 10.67 17.48 -7.73
C SER A 86 9.63 16.37 -7.61
N TYR A 87 10.06 15.24 -7.05
CA TYR A 87 9.20 14.10 -6.70
C TYR A 87 9.15 13.84 -5.18
N ASP A 88 9.28 14.90 -4.37
CA ASP A 88 9.29 14.81 -2.90
C ASP A 88 7.97 14.29 -2.31
N PHE A 89 6.82 14.64 -2.92
CA PHE A 89 5.46 14.27 -2.48
C PHE A 89 5.08 14.68 -1.05
N PHE A 90 5.92 15.45 -0.35
CA PHE A 90 5.91 15.54 1.10
C PHE A 90 5.85 14.14 1.74
N ALA A 91 6.54 13.17 1.13
CA ALA A 91 6.57 11.78 1.55
C ALA A 91 7.29 11.64 2.91
N PRO A 92 7.14 10.50 3.60
CA PRO A 92 7.88 10.26 4.84
C PRO A 92 9.39 10.38 4.68
N ILE A 93 9.92 10.02 3.52
CA ILE A 93 11.31 10.27 3.14
C ILE A 93 11.29 11.35 2.08
N SER A 94 12.11 12.41 2.26
CA SER A 94 12.19 13.49 1.29
C SER A 94 12.84 13.03 -0.02
N GLU A 95 12.76 13.87 -1.06
CA GLU A 95 13.49 13.69 -2.32
C GLU A 95 15.00 13.53 -2.09
N CYS A 96 15.54 14.22 -1.09
CA CYS A 96 16.95 14.12 -0.72
C CYS A 96 17.28 12.89 0.15
N GLY A 97 16.31 12.00 0.41
CA GLY A 97 16.49 10.80 1.22
C GLY A 97 16.45 11.05 2.74
N ASP A 98 15.93 12.20 3.17
CA ASP A 98 15.95 12.59 4.58
C ASP A 98 14.73 12.08 5.34
N VAL A 99 14.97 11.62 6.57
CA VAL A 99 13.90 11.36 7.54
C VAL A 99 13.28 12.68 7.99
N ASN A 100 11.96 12.70 8.09
CA ASN A 100 11.18 13.83 8.59
C ASN A 100 10.17 13.41 9.68
N GLU A 101 9.37 14.36 10.15
CA GLU A 101 8.37 14.13 11.19
C GLU A 101 7.35 13.04 10.80
N LYS A 102 6.94 12.98 9.53
CA LYS A 102 6.00 11.97 9.04
C LYS A 102 6.61 10.56 9.10
N TYR A 103 7.88 10.41 8.71
CA TYR A 103 8.59 9.13 8.85
C TYR A 103 8.67 8.69 10.31
N LEU A 104 9.02 9.60 11.22
CA LEU A 104 9.10 9.29 12.64
C LEU A 104 7.73 8.91 13.21
N ALA A 105 6.67 9.63 12.83
CA ALA A 105 5.31 9.32 13.26
C ALA A 105 4.85 7.93 12.79
N ILE A 106 4.99 7.62 11.50
CA ILE A 106 4.63 6.31 10.94
C ILE A 106 5.47 5.21 11.57
N ARG A 107 6.79 5.40 11.69
CA ARG A 107 7.69 4.42 12.31
C ARG A 107 7.32 4.14 13.76
N ASN A 108 7.00 5.17 14.54
CA ASN A 108 6.61 5.04 15.94
C ASN A 108 5.26 4.32 16.08
N TRP A 109 4.32 4.60 15.19
CA TRP A 109 3.05 3.88 15.12
C TRP A 109 3.26 2.39 14.76
N ILE A 110 4.08 2.05 13.77
CA ILE A 110 4.40 0.64 13.46
C ILE A 110 5.07 -0.04 14.67
N LYS A 111 5.93 0.69 15.39
CA LYS A 111 6.55 0.20 16.63
C LYS A 111 5.54 -0.05 17.75
N SER A 112 4.41 0.65 17.81
CA SER A 112 3.39 0.43 18.84
C SER A 112 2.43 -0.72 18.53
N LEU A 113 2.37 -1.23 17.29
CA LEU A 113 1.46 -2.32 16.92
C LEU A 113 1.70 -3.61 17.74
N PRO A 114 0.67 -4.21 18.38
CA PRO A 114 0.85 -5.47 19.09
C PRO A 114 1.18 -6.60 18.11
N ASN A 115 2.02 -7.55 18.53
CA ASN A 115 2.38 -8.76 17.76
C ASN A 115 3.04 -8.53 16.39
N TRP A 116 3.51 -7.32 16.09
CA TRP A 116 4.26 -7.05 14.86
C TRP A 116 5.67 -7.64 14.94
N LYS A 117 5.90 -8.76 14.25
CA LYS A 117 7.16 -9.53 14.32
C LYS A 117 8.39 -8.74 13.87
N ASN A 118 8.25 -7.90 12.84
CA ASN A 118 9.36 -7.23 12.18
C ASN A 118 9.39 -5.74 12.54
N LYS A 119 9.71 -5.43 13.80
CA LYS A 119 9.78 -4.03 14.28
C LYS A 119 10.82 -3.23 13.51
N PRO A 120 10.57 -1.92 13.23
CA PRO A 120 11.55 -1.08 12.55
C PRO A 120 12.89 -1.01 13.30
N PHE A 121 13.99 -1.20 12.56
CA PHE A 121 15.35 -0.95 13.03
C PHE A 121 15.56 0.52 13.38
N ASP A 122 16.70 0.83 13.99
CA ASP A 122 17.11 2.20 14.33
C ASP A 122 17.09 3.14 13.14
N VAL A 123 16.84 4.42 13.43
CA VAL A 123 16.68 5.42 12.38
C VAL A 123 18.06 5.68 11.77
N PRO A 124 18.24 5.49 10.46
CA PRO A 124 19.51 5.79 9.82
C PRO A 124 19.77 7.31 9.84
N PRO A 125 21.04 7.73 9.94
CA PRO A 125 21.38 9.15 9.86
C PRO A 125 21.17 9.67 8.43
N ASN A 126 20.71 10.92 8.32
CA ASN A 126 20.59 11.60 7.03
C ASN A 126 21.97 11.83 6.41
N ASN A 127 22.08 11.61 5.09
CA ASN A 127 23.32 11.80 4.37
C ASN A 127 23.61 13.29 4.16
N LYS A 128 24.71 13.77 4.75
CA LYS A 128 25.12 15.19 4.69
C LYS A 128 25.65 15.62 3.33
N LEU A 129 26.00 14.67 2.45
CA LEU A 129 26.63 14.94 1.15
C LEU A 129 25.61 14.97 -0.01
N VAL A 130 24.31 14.87 0.27
CA VAL A 130 23.29 14.82 -0.78
C VAL A 130 23.15 16.18 -1.48
N LEU A 131 23.40 16.18 -2.79
CA LEU A 131 23.41 17.38 -3.64
C LEU A 131 22.06 18.11 -3.72
N CYS A 132 20.95 17.40 -3.48
CA CYS A 132 19.58 17.96 -3.48
C CYS A 132 19.38 19.06 -2.42
N ARG A 133 20.27 19.17 -1.42
CA ARG A 133 20.25 20.24 -0.40
C ARG A 133 21.01 21.51 -0.78
N ILE A 134 21.78 21.49 -1.87
CA ILE A 134 22.69 22.58 -2.25
C ILE A 134 21.95 23.61 -3.15
N ASN A 135 20.74 23.28 -3.61
CA ASN A 135 19.98 24.05 -4.59
C ASN A 135 18.61 24.56 -4.07
N LEU A 136 18.39 24.56 -2.75
CA LEU A 136 17.24 25.19 -2.07
C LEU A 136 17.76 26.21 -1.04
#